data_AF-A0A7S0NMU7-F1
#
_entry.id   AF-A0A7S0NMU7-F1
#
_cell.length_a   1.000
_cell.length_b   1.000
_cell.length_c   1.000
_cell.angle_alpha   90.00
_cell.angle_beta   90.00
_cell.angle_gamma   90.00
#
_symmetry.space_group_name_H-M   'P 1'
#
loop_
_entity.id
_entity.type
_entity.pdbx_description
1 polymer ?
#
loop_
_entity_poly.entity_id
_entity_poly.type
_entity_poly.pdbx_seq_one_letter_code
_entity_poly.pdbx_strand_id
1 'polypeptide(L)'
;VEADMRTSVMLRALVLALCLGLTTAKASPGVCVNQQGVPPFALAGKPPAKGKGLTFCEEYRGETCCDAKTTDNVRRVAAHMQLGGFKIQCREAWTQLECSICDPRAGIMSKTKVCAHQCDAIYRACKDDYFTEDKLQRLTPCRSSDTICTKLSDWADDMGGGQMCEDAGYEVVSAGKSKADGGWCFDGPNVPKAGASQRSSAQKKDRSRRKGKGGSAGEIAKSGFYLVVAAVLVLGYYAMRAYAGNRRGGSHSTARMAARMAAEARAQRANAYAKASH
;
A
#
# COMPACT_ATOMS: atom_id res chain seq x y z
N VAL A 1 -21.44 26.01 45.07
CA VAL A 1 -21.94 25.17 43.95
C VAL A 1 -21.51 25.69 42.58
N GLU A 2 -21.32 27.01 42.39
CA GLU A 2 -20.97 27.60 41.08
C GLU A 2 -19.48 27.47 40.67
N ALA A 3 -18.57 27.26 41.63
CA ALA A 3 -17.14 27.13 41.36
C ALA A 3 -16.72 25.75 40.82
N ASP A 4 -17.47 24.69 41.17
CA ASP A 4 -17.21 23.30 40.76
C ASP A 4 -17.55 23.02 39.28
N MET A 5 -18.49 23.77 38.72
CA MET A 5 -18.94 23.54 37.34
C MET A 5 -17.93 24.08 36.32
N ARG A 6 -17.24 25.18 36.66
CA ARG A 6 -16.25 25.83 35.76
C ARG A 6 -14.95 25.02 35.66
N THR A 7 -14.51 24.41 36.76
CA THR A 7 -13.33 23.52 36.79
C THR A 7 -13.56 22.24 36.00
N SER A 8 -14.76 21.65 36.08
CA SER A 8 -15.15 20.46 35.31
C SER A 8 -15.21 20.72 33.80
N VAL A 9 -15.75 21.88 33.38
CA VAL A 9 -15.82 22.27 31.96
C VAL A 9 -14.43 22.57 31.39
N MET A 10 -13.58 23.27 32.14
CA MET A 10 -12.20 23.55 31.72
C MET A 10 -11.37 22.27 31.60
N LEU A 11 -11.52 21.33 32.53
CA LEU A 11 -10.80 20.05 32.49
C LEU A 11 -11.23 19.19 31.28
N ARG A 12 -12.53 19.17 30.95
CA ARG A 12 -13.04 18.48 29.76
C ARG A 12 -12.57 19.13 28.46
N ALA A 13 -12.56 20.46 28.40
CA ALA A 13 -12.06 21.20 27.24
C ALA A 13 -10.56 20.98 27.02
N LEU A 14 -9.78 20.91 28.10
CA LEU A 14 -8.33 20.70 28.05
C LEU A 14 -7.97 19.25 27.66
N VAL A 15 -8.76 18.27 28.13
CA VAL A 15 -8.65 16.86 27.68
C VAL A 15 -9.04 16.71 26.21
N LEU A 16 -10.11 17.34 25.74
CA LEU A 16 -10.50 17.34 24.33
C LEU A 16 -9.42 17.99 23.44
N ALA A 17 -8.83 19.10 23.88
CA ALA A 17 -7.74 19.77 23.16
C ALA A 17 -6.46 18.92 23.11
N LEU A 18 -6.12 18.18 24.18
CA LEU A 18 -5.01 17.22 24.16
C LEU A 18 -5.29 16.02 23.26
N CYS A 19 -6.53 15.51 23.23
CA CYS A 19 -6.92 14.40 22.36
C CYS A 19 -6.92 14.78 20.87
N LEU A 20 -7.23 16.04 20.53
CA LEU A 20 -7.18 16.55 19.15
C LEU A 20 -5.75 16.82 18.65
N GLY A 21 -4.76 16.92 19.55
CA GLY A 21 -3.35 17.14 19.21
C GLY A 21 -2.55 15.88 18.89
N LEU A 22 -3.07 14.69 19.22
CA LEU A 22 -2.44 13.41 18.87
C LEU A 22 -3.22 12.74 17.74
N THR A 23 -2.76 12.90 16.49
CA THR A 23 -2.63 11.82 15.48
C THR A 23 -2.41 12.41 14.09
N THR A 24 -1.16 12.81 13.82
CA THR A 24 -0.60 12.57 12.49
C THR A 24 0.61 11.66 12.69
N ALA A 25 0.34 10.40 13.01
CA ALA A 25 1.36 9.37 12.83
C ALA A 25 1.65 9.32 11.33
N LYS A 26 2.77 9.93 10.92
CA LYS A 26 3.26 9.85 9.54
C LYS A 26 3.48 8.36 9.29
N ALA A 27 2.64 7.76 8.43
CA ALA A 27 2.77 6.36 8.07
C ALA A 27 4.22 6.10 7.67
N SER A 28 4.85 5.13 8.33
CA SER A 28 6.20 4.72 7.97
C SER A 28 6.18 4.29 6.50
N PRO A 29 7.07 4.82 5.65
CA PRO A 29 7.10 4.45 4.23
C PRO A 29 7.25 2.93 4.14
N GLY A 30 6.33 2.28 3.42
CA GLY A 30 6.38 0.83 3.23
C GLY A 30 7.71 0.40 2.62
N VAL A 31 8.10 -0.85 2.86
CA VAL A 31 9.28 -1.45 2.23
C VAL A 31 8.85 -2.23 1.01
N CYS A 32 9.68 -2.23 -0.03
CA CYS A 32 9.45 -3.04 -1.21
C CYS A 32 9.46 -4.52 -0.85
N VAL A 33 8.56 -5.29 -1.45
CA VAL A 33 8.39 -6.72 -1.20
C VAL A 33 8.55 -7.51 -2.50
N ASN A 34 9.10 -8.71 -2.40
CA ASN A 34 9.17 -9.62 -3.54
C ASN A 34 7.78 -10.17 -3.81
N GLN A 35 7.23 -9.85 -4.99
CA GLN A 35 5.95 -10.38 -5.43
C GLN A 35 6.10 -11.81 -5.93
N GLN A 36 5.06 -12.62 -5.76
CA GLN A 36 5.06 -14.01 -6.19
C GLN A 36 5.28 -14.11 -7.70
N GLY A 37 6.17 -15.01 -8.12
CA GLY A 37 6.47 -15.23 -9.54
C GLY A 37 7.42 -14.22 -10.19
N VAL A 38 7.89 -13.22 -9.44
CA VAL A 38 8.99 -12.35 -9.86
C VAL A 38 10.27 -12.79 -9.13
N PRO A 39 11.43 -12.88 -9.81
CA PRO A 39 12.69 -13.14 -9.13
C PRO A 39 12.95 -12.11 -8.01
N PRO A 40 13.55 -12.52 -6.89
CA PRO A 40 13.91 -11.59 -5.84
C PRO A 40 14.77 -10.45 -6.39
N PHE A 41 14.40 -9.20 -6.06
CA PHE A 41 15.11 -8.01 -6.53
C PHE A 41 15.80 -7.26 -5.39
N ALA A 42 16.86 -6.52 -5.70
CA ALA A 42 17.83 -6.02 -4.71
C ALA A 42 17.28 -4.94 -3.75
N LEU A 43 16.09 -4.43 -4.05
CA LEU A 43 15.38 -3.43 -3.26
C LEU A 43 14.36 -4.03 -2.29
N ALA A 44 14.12 -5.35 -2.32
CA ALA A 44 13.28 -5.99 -1.31
C ALA A 44 13.79 -5.71 0.12
N GLY A 45 12.88 -5.32 1.01
CA GLY A 45 13.19 -4.89 2.37
C GLY A 45 13.71 -3.45 2.52
N LYS A 46 13.89 -2.72 1.40
CA LYS A 46 14.25 -1.29 1.39
C LYS A 46 13.03 -0.45 1.01
N PRO A 47 12.94 0.82 1.44
CA PRO A 47 11.91 1.72 0.94
C PRO A 47 12.11 1.98 -0.57
N PRO A 48 11.04 2.35 -1.30
CA PRO A 48 11.16 2.84 -2.66
C PRO A 48 12.18 3.98 -2.74
N ALA A 49 12.97 3.99 -3.80
CA ALA A 49 14.05 4.94 -3.97
C ALA A 49 14.19 5.35 -5.44
N LYS A 50 14.99 6.39 -5.69
CA LYS A 50 15.29 6.82 -7.05
C LYS A 50 15.93 5.68 -7.84
N GLY A 51 15.32 5.31 -8.97
CA GLY A 51 15.80 4.24 -9.84
C GLY A 51 17.13 4.61 -10.48
N LYS A 52 18.19 3.83 -10.21
CA LYS A 52 19.50 4.00 -10.82
C LYS A 52 19.71 2.92 -11.89
N GLY A 53 19.77 3.33 -13.15
CA GLY A 53 20.07 2.41 -14.26
C GLY A 53 18.91 1.49 -14.64
N LEU A 54 17.66 1.90 -14.46
CA LEU A 54 16.52 1.17 -15.03
C LEU A 54 16.70 1.07 -16.54
N THR A 55 16.68 -0.15 -17.05
CA THR A 55 16.78 -0.47 -18.48
C THR A 55 15.40 -0.48 -19.15
N PHE A 56 14.35 -0.58 -18.37
CA PHE A 56 12.95 -0.61 -18.81
C PHE A 56 12.07 -0.05 -17.70
N CYS A 57 10.76 0.10 -17.91
CA CYS A 57 9.87 0.70 -16.91
C CYS A 57 10.37 2.08 -16.40
N GLU A 58 10.95 2.89 -17.30
CA GLU A 58 11.64 4.15 -16.96
C GLU A 58 10.71 5.20 -16.35
N GLU A 59 9.40 5.06 -16.56
CA GLU A 59 8.38 5.90 -15.95
C GLU A 59 8.49 5.98 -14.41
N TYR A 60 9.01 4.94 -13.76
CA TYR A 60 9.17 4.88 -12.31
C TYR A 60 10.55 5.37 -11.82
N ARG A 61 11.42 5.87 -12.70
CA ARG A 61 12.79 6.30 -12.34
C ARG A 61 12.83 7.30 -11.17
N GLY A 62 11.80 8.12 -10.99
CA GLY A 62 11.71 9.08 -9.89
C GLY A 62 11.68 8.43 -8.51
N GLU A 63 10.90 7.36 -8.36
CA GLU A 63 10.71 6.61 -7.13
C GLU A 63 10.18 5.21 -7.49
N THR A 64 10.91 4.16 -7.14
CA THR A 64 10.59 2.80 -7.57
C THR A 64 11.06 1.74 -6.58
N CYS A 65 10.42 0.57 -6.65
CA CYS A 65 10.89 -0.67 -6.05
C CYS A 65 11.77 -1.52 -6.98
N CYS A 66 11.98 -1.15 -8.24
CA CYS A 66 12.72 -1.96 -9.20
C CYS A 66 14.20 -1.54 -9.35
N ASP A 67 15.02 -2.52 -9.72
CA ASP A 67 16.39 -2.34 -10.18
C ASP A 67 16.52 -2.74 -11.67
N ALA A 68 17.73 -2.56 -12.24
CA ALA A 68 18.01 -2.90 -13.64
C ALA A 68 17.67 -4.37 -13.98
N LYS A 69 18.00 -5.31 -13.09
CA LYS A 69 17.75 -6.75 -13.30
C LYS A 69 16.25 -7.05 -13.34
N THR A 70 15.47 -6.36 -12.52
CA THR A 70 14.01 -6.47 -12.51
C THR A 70 13.44 -5.98 -13.82
N THR A 71 13.85 -4.79 -14.26
CA THR A 71 13.36 -4.19 -15.50
C THR A 71 13.84 -4.95 -16.75
N ASP A 72 14.99 -5.62 -16.69
CA ASP A 72 15.47 -6.53 -17.74
C ASP A 72 14.56 -7.76 -17.92
N ASN A 73 13.98 -8.29 -16.82
CA ASN A 73 13.02 -9.39 -16.94
C ASN A 73 11.75 -8.94 -17.66
N VAL A 74 11.23 -7.74 -17.34
CA VAL A 74 10.05 -7.18 -18.02
C VAL A 74 10.37 -6.90 -19.49
N ARG A 75 11.55 -6.34 -19.78
CA ARG A 75 12.03 -6.15 -21.16
C ARG A 75 12.05 -7.47 -21.93
N ARG A 76 12.49 -8.58 -21.31
CA ARG A 76 12.50 -9.90 -21.95
C ARG A 76 11.09 -10.37 -22.29
N VAL A 77 10.11 -10.16 -21.40
CA VAL A 77 8.68 -10.47 -21.69
C VAL A 77 8.20 -9.65 -22.88
N ALA A 78 8.42 -8.34 -22.88
CA ALA A 78 8.03 -7.47 -23.99
C ALA A 78 8.66 -7.86 -25.33
N ALA A 79 9.94 -8.27 -25.31
CA ALA A 79 10.65 -8.77 -26.49
C ALA A 79 10.06 -10.09 -27.00
N HIS A 80 9.72 -11.03 -26.12
CA HIS A 80 9.04 -12.27 -26.52
C HIS A 80 7.68 -12.01 -27.15
N MET A 81 6.88 -11.10 -26.58
CA MET A 81 5.60 -10.70 -27.18
C MET A 81 5.78 -10.10 -28.57
N GLN A 82 6.81 -9.27 -28.76
CA GLN A 82 7.10 -8.69 -30.06
C GLN A 82 7.49 -9.77 -31.09
N LEU A 83 8.34 -10.71 -30.71
CA LEU A 83 8.75 -11.82 -31.59
C LEU A 83 7.61 -12.82 -31.85
N GLY A 84 6.71 -12.99 -30.89
CA GLY A 84 5.51 -13.83 -30.99
C GLY A 84 4.38 -13.22 -31.82
N GLY A 85 4.57 -12.03 -32.40
CA GLY A 85 3.59 -11.41 -33.29
C GLY A 85 2.39 -10.79 -32.57
N PHE A 86 2.49 -10.51 -31.27
CA PHE A 86 1.40 -9.89 -30.52
C PHE A 86 1.06 -8.51 -31.08
N LYS A 87 -0.23 -8.17 -31.03
CA LYS A 87 -0.70 -6.81 -31.35
C LYS A 87 0.06 -5.78 -30.51
N ILE A 88 0.40 -4.65 -31.13
CA ILE A 88 1.13 -3.54 -30.47
C ILE A 88 0.39 -3.10 -29.19
N GLN A 89 -0.93 -2.96 -29.28
CA GLN A 89 -1.78 -2.55 -28.16
C GLN A 89 -1.72 -3.54 -27.00
N CYS A 90 -1.77 -4.86 -27.27
CA CYS A 90 -1.64 -5.86 -26.23
C CYS A 90 -0.24 -5.81 -25.59
N ARG A 91 0.82 -5.76 -26.41
CA ARG A 91 2.19 -5.69 -25.91
C ARG A 91 2.40 -4.49 -25.00
N GLU A 92 1.91 -3.32 -25.37
CA GLU A 92 2.01 -2.11 -24.57
C GLU A 92 1.20 -2.22 -23.27
N ALA A 93 -0.05 -2.67 -23.34
CA ALA A 93 -0.92 -2.82 -22.18
C ALA A 93 -0.38 -3.85 -21.18
N TRP A 94 0.08 -5.00 -21.66
CA TRP A 94 0.68 -6.04 -20.82
C TRP A 94 2.02 -5.59 -20.23
N THR A 95 2.84 -4.89 -21.00
CA THR A 95 4.11 -4.32 -20.49
C THR A 95 3.87 -3.35 -19.34
N GLN A 96 2.85 -2.50 -19.44
CA GLN A 96 2.48 -1.59 -18.34
C GLN A 96 2.05 -2.36 -17.09
N LEU A 97 1.33 -3.47 -17.27
CA LEU A 97 0.95 -4.35 -16.16
C LEU A 97 2.17 -4.99 -15.52
N GLU A 98 3.11 -5.54 -16.29
CA GLU A 98 4.37 -6.11 -15.77
C GLU A 98 5.24 -5.08 -15.06
N CYS A 99 5.27 -3.84 -15.56
CA CYS A 99 5.99 -2.74 -14.92
C CYS A 99 5.30 -2.21 -13.64
N SER A 100 4.05 -2.62 -13.35
CA SER A 100 3.31 -2.13 -12.18
C SER A 100 4.01 -2.40 -10.85
N ILE A 101 4.78 -3.49 -10.75
CA ILE A 101 5.57 -3.84 -9.57
C ILE A 101 6.64 -2.78 -9.22
N CYS A 102 7.00 -1.94 -10.20
CA CYS A 102 7.94 -0.85 -10.06
C CYS A 102 7.30 0.41 -9.49
N ASP A 103 5.96 0.55 -9.50
CA ASP A 103 5.26 1.65 -8.82
C ASP A 103 5.54 1.56 -7.30
N PRO A 104 5.93 2.67 -6.65
CA PRO A 104 6.32 2.66 -5.24
C PRO A 104 5.17 2.31 -4.28
N ARG A 105 3.91 2.37 -4.74
CA ARG A 105 2.73 1.97 -3.98
C ARG A 105 2.36 0.50 -4.22
N ALA A 106 2.57 -0.02 -5.42
CA ALA A 106 2.34 -1.45 -5.72
C ALA A 106 3.47 -2.34 -5.21
N GLY A 107 4.72 -1.91 -5.39
CA GLY A 107 5.91 -2.68 -5.02
C GLY A 107 6.07 -2.93 -3.52
N ILE A 108 5.31 -2.23 -2.67
CA ILE A 108 5.25 -2.45 -1.22
C ILE A 108 4.11 -3.39 -0.79
N MET A 109 3.25 -3.82 -1.73
CA MET A 109 2.15 -4.73 -1.48
C MET A 109 2.55 -6.16 -1.83
N SER A 110 2.11 -7.14 -1.04
CA SER A 110 2.41 -8.56 -1.28
C SER A 110 1.87 -9.07 -2.62
N LYS A 111 0.72 -8.55 -3.04
CA LYS A 111 0.11 -8.77 -4.36
C LYS A 111 -0.22 -7.39 -4.93
N THR A 112 0.18 -7.13 -6.18
CA THR A 112 -0.15 -5.84 -6.81
C THR A 112 -1.66 -5.73 -7.00
N LYS A 113 -2.23 -4.67 -6.43
CA LYS A 113 -3.63 -4.32 -6.62
C LYS A 113 -3.80 -3.59 -7.95
N VAL A 114 -4.65 -4.10 -8.83
CA VAL A 114 -4.95 -3.51 -10.14
C VAL A 114 -6.43 -3.16 -10.19
N CYS A 115 -6.74 -1.99 -10.73
CA CYS A 115 -8.12 -1.55 -10.83
C CYS A 115 -8.86 -2.39 -11.89
N ALA A 116 -10.10 -2.79 -11.61
CA ALA A 116 -10.89 -3.63 -12.52
C ALA A 116 -10.98 -3.08 -13.95
N HIS A 117 -11.18 -1.76 -14.10
CA HIS A 117 -11.24 -1.13 -15.42
C HIS A 117 -9.92 -1.23 -16.21
N GLN A 118 -8.78 -1.23 -15.52
CA GLN A 118 -7.47 -1.39 -16.14
C GLN A 118 -7.28 -2.83 -16.61
N CYS A 119 -7.70 -3.81 -15.80
CA CYS A 119 -7.73 -5.21 -16.20
C CYS A 119 -8.59 -5.43 -17.45
N ASP A 120 -9.78 -4.82 -17.51
CA ASP A 120 -10.64 -4.90 -18.69
C ASP A 120 -10.00 -4.24 -19.93
N ALA A 121 -9.27 -3.14 -19.76
CA ALA A 121 -8.56 -2.49 -20.85
C ALA A 121 -7.46 -3.39 -21.44
N ILE A 122 -6.71 -4.07 -20.58
CA ILE A 122 -5.66 -5.02 -20.97
C ILE A 122 -6.28 -6.23 -21.68
N TYR A 123 -7.33 -6.82 -21.12
CA TYR A 123 -8.03 -7.95 -21.73
C TYR A 123 -8.55 -7.61 -23.13
N ARG A 124 -9.22 -6.46 -23.29
CA ARG A 124 -9.72 -6.04 -24.62
C ARG A 124 -8.59 -5.86 -25.64
N ALA A 125 -7.42 -5.39 -25.20
CA ALA A 125 -6.26 -5.24 -26.07
C ALA A 125 -5.65 -6.60 -26.46
N CYS A 126 -5.72 -7.59 -25.58
CA CYS A 126 -5.03 -8.88 -25.69
C CYS A 126 -5.91 -10.09 -26.06
N LYS A 127 -7.23 -9.95 -26.09
CA LYS A 127 -8.16 -11.09 -26.22
C LYS A 127 -7.90 -11.99 -27.43
N ASP A 128 -7.39 -11.44 -28.54
CA ASP A 128 -7.12 -12.20 -29.76
C ASP A 128 -5.67 -12.72 -29.86
N ASP A 129 -4.82 -12.42 -28.88
CA ASP A 129 -3.44 -12.86 -28.81
C ASP A 129 -3.31 -14.14 -27.96
N TYR A 130 -2.17 -14.82 -28.06
CA TYR A 130 -1.97 -16.17 -27.52
C TYR A 130 -1.26 -16.16 -26.15
N PHE A 131 -1.81 -16.87 -25.19
CA PHE A 131 -1.30 -16.97 -23.83
C PHE A 131 -1.07 -18.43 -23.45
N THR A 132 -0.37 -18.63 -22.34
CA THR A 132 -0.13 -19.93 -21.72
C THR A 132 -0.06 -19.79 -20.21
N GLU A 133 0.07 -20.89 -19.49
CA GLU A 133 0.35 -20.91 -18.06
C GLU A 133 1.84 -21.11 -17.79
N ASP A 134 2.38 -20.35 -16.84
CA ASP A 134 3.73 -20.59 -16.33
C ASP A 134 3.76 -21.74 -15.29
N LYS A 135 4.95 -22.03 -14.77
CA LYS A 135 5.16 -23.07 -13.74
C LYS A 135 4.42 -22.82 -12.43
N LEU A 136 3.97 -21.59 -12.21
CA LEU A 136 3.19 -21.17 -11.05
C LEU A 136 1.70 -21.07 -11.37
N GLN A 137 1.27 -21.62 -12.52
CA GLN A 137 -0.11 -21.58 -12.99
C GLN A 137 -0.62 -20.16 -13.16
N ARG A 138 0.27 -19.25 -13.59
CA ARG A 138 -0.11 -17.88 -13.93
C ARG A 138 -0.24 -17.71 -15.43
N LEU A 139 -1.26 -16.98 -15.83
CA LEU A 139 -1.45 -16.53 -17.20
C LEU A 139 -0.28 -15.63 -17.61
N THR A 140 0.42 -16.02 -18.67
CA THR A 140 1.58 -15.31 -19.21
C THR A 140 1.55 -15.30 -20.73
N PRO A 141 2.12 -14.28 -21.40
CA PRO A 141 2.21 -14.27 -22.86
C PRO A 141 2.94 -15.51 -23.38
N CYS A 142 2.35 -16.18 -24.37
CA CYS A 142 2.95 -17.35 -25.02
C CYS A 142 4.32 -17.01 -25.63
N ARG A 143 5.30 -17.87 -25.40
CA ARG A 143 6.62 -17.84 -26.04
C ARG A 143 6.68 -18.90 -27.13
N SER A 144 7.61 -18.73 -28.06
CA SER A 144 7.91 -19.72 -29.10
C SER A 144 8.37 -21.08 -28.54
N SER A 145 8.81 -21.13 -27.28
CA SER A 145 9.20 -22.35 -26.58
C SER A 145 8.05 -23.11 -25.94
N ASP A 146 6.87 -22.51 -25.87
CA ASP A 146 5.75 -23.08 -25.13
C ASP A 146 4.96 -24.04 -26.03
N THR A 147 4.64 -25.23 -25.50
CA THR A 147 4.03 -26.31 -26.27
C THR A 147 2.54 -26.06 -26.55
N ILE A 148 1.85 -25.39 -25.63
CA ILE A 148 0.40 -25.16 -25.70
C ILE A 148 0.17 -23.68 -25.50
N CYS A 149 -0.45 -23.05 -26.51
CA CYS A 149 -0.86 -21.67 -26.46
C CYS A 149 -2.29 -21.53 -26.96
N THR A 150 -3.08 -20.77 -26.21
CA THR A 150 -4.52 -20.59 -26.45
C THR A 150 -4.79 -19.10 -26.56
N LYS A 151 -5.73 -18.69 -27.42
CA LYS A 151 -6.16 -17.29 -27.44
C LYS A 151 -6.76 -16.92 -26.10
N LEU A 152 -6.52 -15.70 -25.65
CA LEU A 152 -7.04 -15.25 -24.36
C LEU A 152 -8.57 -15.26 -24.31
N SER A 153 -9.25 -15.00 -25.43
CA SER A 153 -10.72 -15.12 -25.55
C SER A 153 -11.24 -16.54 -25.40
N ASP A 154 -10.41 -17.54 -25.67
CA ASP A 154 -10.80 -18.96 -25.76
C ASP A 154 -10.41 -19.72 -24.48
N TRP A 155 -9.80 -19.03 -23.50
CA TRP A 155 -9.27 -19.64 -22.28
C TRP A 155 -10.38 -20.15 -21.34
N ALA A 156 -11.44 -19.37 -21.22
CA ALA A 156 -12.70 -19.70 -20.58
C ALA A 156 -13.79 -18.92 -21.33
N ASP A 157 -15.02 -19.41 -21.36
CA ASP A 157 -16.17 -18.76 -22.04
C ASP A 157 -16.28 -17.28 -21.59
N ASP A 158 -15.67 -16.37 -22.37
CA ASP A 158 -15.49 -14.95 -22.08
C ASP A 158 -14.95 -14.64 -20.65
N MET A 159 -13.71 -15.08 -20.37
CA MET A 159 -12.97 -14.83 -19.12
C MET A 159 -13.11 -13.41 -18.55
N GLY A 160 -13.13 -12.38 -19.40
CA GLY A 160 -13.15 -10.98 -18.98
C GLY A 160 -11.84 -10.50 -18.34
N GLY A 161 -11.76 -9.19 -18.04
CA GLY A 161 -10.53 -8.57 -17.54
C GLY A 161 -10.19 -8.91 -16.10
N GLY A 162 -11.18 -8.93 -15.21
CA GLY A 162 -10.98 -9.27 -13.81
C GLY A 162 -10.30 -10.63 -13.64
N GLN A 163 -10.89 -11.68 -14.20
CA GLN A 163 -10.33 -13.04 -14.12
C GLN A 163 -8.95 -13.12 -14.77
N MET A 164 -8.74 -12.48 -15.93
CA MET A 164 -7.42 -12.41 -16.58
C MET A 164 -6.34 -11.85 -15.63
N CYS A 165 -6.64 -10.77 -14.89
CA CYS A 165 -5.70 -10.21 -13.93
C CYS A 165 -5.45 -11.16 -12.75
N GLU A 166 -6.50 -11.80 -12.23
CA GLU A 166 -6.36 -12.76 -11.12
C GLU A 166 -5.49 -13.95 -11.51
N ASP A 167 -5.73 -14.52 -12.70
CA ASP A 167 -4.96 -15.63 -13.27
C ASP A 167 -3.53 -15.21 -13.63
N ALA A 168 -3.31 -13.95 -14.00
CA ALA A 168 -1.96 -13.41 -14.17
C ALA A 168 -1.23 -13.15 -12.83
N GLY A 169 -1.91 -13.35 -11.70
CA GLY A 169 -1.33 -13.24 -10.36
C GLY A 169 -1.50 -11.87 -9.69
N TYR A 170 -2.47 -11.06 -10.13
CA TYR A 170 -2.78 -9.74 -9.56
C TYR A 170 -4.01 -9.78 -8.62
N GLU A 171 -4.15 -8.79 -7.75
CA GLU A 171 -5.36 -8.61 -6.93
C GLU A 171 -6.25 -7.58 -7.60
N VAL A 172 -7.49 -7.95 -7.96
CA VAL A 172 -8.40 -7.02 -8.63
C VAL A 172 -9.20 -6.22 -7.62
N VAL A 173 -9.19 -4.89 -7.78
CA VAL A 173 -9.96 -3.98 -6.94
C VAL A 173 -11.10 -3.38 -7.74
N SER A 174 -12.33 -3.62 -7.27
CA SER A 174 -13.53 -3.04 -7.86
C SER A 174 -13.69 -1.55 -7.48
N ALA A 175 -14.34 -0.77 -8.35
CA ALA A 175 -14.52 0.67 -8.16
C ALA A 175 -15.19 1.06 -6.82
N GLY A 176 -16.04 0.18 -6.27
CA GLY A 176 -16.69 0.37 -4.97
C GLY A 176 -15.77 0.12 -3.77
N LYS A 177 -14.82 -0.82 -3.87
CA LYS A 177 -13.89 -1.19 -2.79
C LYS A 177 -12.73 -0.19 -2.64
N SER A 178 -12.25 0.39 -3.74
CA SER A 178 -11.24 1.47 -3.68
C SER A 178 -11.70 2.69 -2.87
N LYS A 179 -13.01 2.98 -2.84
CA LYS A 179 -13.54 4.12 -2.08
C LYS A 179 -13.82 3.81 -0.61
N ALA A 180 -14.15 2.56 -0.28
CA ALA A 180 -14.52 2.16 1.08
C ALA A 180 -13.31 2.04 2.02
N ASP A 181 -12.17 1.53 1.52
CA ASP A 181 -10.96 1.30 2.32
C ASP A 181 -9.93 2.45 2.19
N GLY A 182 -10.26 3.52 1.46
CA GLY A 182 -9.24 4.45 0.93
C GLY A 182 -8.25 3.74 0.00
N GLY A 183 -8.68 2.62 -0.59
CA GLY A 183 -7.86 1.66 -1.31
C GLY A 183 -7.35 2.18 -2.66
N TRP A 184 -6.04 2.38 -2.74
CA TRP A 184 -5.34 2.58 -3.99
C TRP A 184 -5.28 1.28 -4.81
N CYS A 185 -5.40 1.39 -6.13
CA CYS A 185 -5.10 0.33 -7.09
C CYS A 185 -4.37 0.92 -8.29
N PHE A 186 -3.60 0.07 -8.97
CA PHE A 186 -2.88 0.42 -10.17
C PHE A 186 -3.85 0.57 -11.35
N ASP A 187 -3.85 1.75 -11.96
CA ASP A 187 -4.65 2.14 -13.13
C ASP A 187 -3.78 2.57 -14.31
N GLY A 188 -2.50 2.21 -14.29
CA GLY A 188 -1.50 2.64 -15.27
C GLY A 188 -0.45 3.57 -14.66
N PRO A 189 0.62 3.87 -15.42
CA PRO A 189 1.71 4.70 -14.92
C PRO A 189 1.22 6.15 -14.77
N ASN A 190 1.27 6.66 -13.54
CA ASN A 190 0.95 8.06 -13.20
C ASN A 190 2.14 8.98 -13.54
N VAL A 191 2.54 9.01 -14.81
CA VAL A 191 3.64 9.86 -15.28
C VAL A 191 3.06 11.16 -15.82
N PRO A 192 3.50 12.33 -15.33
CA PRO A 192 3.33 13.56 -16.09
C PRO A 192 4.01 13.35 -17.45
N LYS A 193 3.23 13.21 -18.52
CA LYS A 193 3.76 13.19 -19.88
C LYS A 193 4.59 14.46 -20.06
N ALA A 194 5.91 14.32 -20.26
CA ALA A 194 6.74 15.44 -20.68
C ALA A 194 6.13 15.99 -21.98
N GLY A 195 5.49 17.16 -21.90
CA GLY A 195 4.81 17.82 -23.02
C GLY A 195 3.28 17.94 -22.90
N ALA A 196 2.61 17.33 -21.91
CA ALA A 196 1.21 17.62 -21.67
C ALA A 196 1.10 18.87 -20.77
N SER A 197 0.93 20.03 -21.41
CA SER A 197 0.42 21.23 -20.76
C SER A 197 -0.91 20.88 -20.08
N GLN A 198 -0.87 20.63 -18.77
CA GLN A 198 -2.09 20.59 -17.98
C GLN A 198 -2.61 22.02 -17.89
N ARG A 199 -3.52 22.30 -18.82
CA ARG A 199 -4.49 23.38 -18.78
C ARG A 199 -5.38 23.09 -17.56
N SER A 200 -4.95 23.52 -16.38
CA SER A 200 -5.83 23.59 -15.22
C SER A 200 -6.82 24.72 -15.48
N SER A 201 -8.07 24.31 -15.69
CA SER A 201 -9.23 25.18 -15.74
C SER A 201 -9.33 26.00 -14.45
N ALA A 202 -9.00 27.28 -14.60
CA ALA A 202 -9.65 28.42 -13.99
C ALA A 202 -10.03 28.32 -12.50
N GLN A 203 -9.19 28.94 -11.65
CA GLN A 203 -9.73 29.84 -10.64
C GLN A 203 -8.90 31.15 -10.65
N LYS A 204 -9.52 32.19 -11.22
CA LYS A 204 -9.04 33.57 -11.30
C LYS A 204 -8.96 34.20 -9.91
N LYS A 205 -7.83 34.87 -9.63
CA LYS A 205 -7.62 36.14 -8.89
C LYS A 205 -6.22 36.10 -8.26
N ASP A 206 -5.35 37.09 -8.33
CA ASP A 206 -5.35 38.41 -8.94
C ASP A 206 -3.87 38.82 -9.07
N ARG A 207 -3.52 39.62 -10.07
CA ARG A 207 -2.17 40.14 -10.29
C ARG A 207 -1.95 41.32 -9.34
N SER A 208 -0.91 41.31 -8.53
CA SER A 208 -0.17 42.55 -8.27
C SER A 208 1.29 42.29 -7.90
N ARG A 209 2.11 42.83 -8.79
CA ARG A 209 3.56 42.92 -8.78
C ARG A 209 3.93 44.12 -7.91
N ARG A 210 4.63 43.94 -6.78
CA ARG A 210 5.45 45.01 -6.20
C ARG A 210 6.77 44.47 -5.64
N LYS A 211 7.80 45.24 -5.96
CA LYS A 211 9.23 44.99 -5.91
C LYS A 211 9.79 45.81 -4.74
N GLY A 212 10.81 45.28 -4.05
CA GLY A 212 11.66 46.00 -3.09
C GLY A 212 11.13 46.03 -1.66
N LYS A 213 11.92 46.29 -0.61
CA LYS A 213 13.38 46.45 -0.38
C LYS A 213 13.48 46.76 1.14
N GLY A 214 14.47 46.22 1.84
CA GLY A 214 14.77 46.53 3.26
C GLY A 214 13.84 45.82 4.25
N GLY A 215 14.22 45.46 5.48
CA GLY A 215 15.40 45.70 6.28
C GLY A 215 14.98 45.52 7.75
N SER A 216 15.80 44.78 8.51
CA SER A 216 15.93 44.80 9.98
C SER A 216 14.76 44.41 10.92
N ALA A 217 15.18 43.73 11.99
CA ALA A 217 14.67 43.75 13.36
C ALA A 217 13.43 42.92 13.72
N GLY A 218 13.66 41.95 14.62
CA GLY A 218 12.75 41.62 15.73
C GLY A 218 12.16 40.21 15.70
N GLU A 219 12.68 39.32 16.56
CA GLU A 219 11.88 38.53 17.52
C GLU A 219 12.75 37.41 18.14
N ILE A 220 13.52 37.78 19.16
CA ILE A 220 14.04 36.85 20.18
C ILE A 220 12.93 36.72 21.23
N ALA A 221 11.98 35.80 21.05
CA ALA A 221 11.01 35.44 22.12
C ALA A 221 10.17 34.19 21.81
N LYS A 222 10.72 33.13 21.19
CA LYS A 222 9.95 31.88 20.98
C LYS A 222 10.64 30.61 21.49
N SER A 223 11.90 30.66 21.96
CA SER A 223 12.61 29.42 22.39
C SER A 223 12.34 29.00 23.84
N GLY A 224 12.02 29.93 24.74
CA GLY A 224 11.80 29.61 26.16
C GLY A 224 10.54 28.80 26.43
N PHE A 225 9.47 29.04 25.68
CA PHE A 225 8.18 28.36 25.87
C PHE A 225 8.27 26.86 25.54
N TYR A 226 8.94 26.50 24.45
CA TYR A 226 9.08 25.09 24.05
C TYR A 226 9.95 24.28 25.03
N LEU A 227 10.96 24.90 25.65
CA LEU A 227 11.80 24.23 26.64
C LEU A 227 11.04 23.97 27.94
N VAL A 228 10.19 24.90 28.38
CA VAL A 228 9.34 24.71 29.56
C VAL A 228 8.29 23.62 29.30
N VAL A 229 7.66 23.62 28.12
CA VAL A 229 6.69 22.58 27.74
C VAL A 229 7.36 21.20 27.65
N ALA A 230 8.54 21.11 27.05
CA ALA A 230 9.30 19.86 26.98
C ALA A 230 9.68 19.34 28.37
N ALA A 231 10.14 20.21 29.28
CA ALA A 231 10.48 19.83 30.64
C ALA A 231 9.25 19.30 31.41
N VAL A 232 8.09 19.94 31.29
CA VAL A 232 6.85 19.49 31.93
C VAL A 232 6.38 18.14 31.38
N LEU A 233 6.48 17.91 30.06
CA LEU A 233 6.11 16.64 29.44
C LEU A 233 7.06 15.50 29.87
N VAL A 234 8.36 15.77 29.95
CA VAL A 234 9.36 14.79 30.39
C VAL A 234 9.12 14.43 31.86
N LEU A 235 8.94 15.42 32.73
CA LEU A 235 8.64 15.19 34.15
C LEU A 235 7.32 14.46 34.35
N GLY A 236 6.27 14.81 33.59
CA GLY A 236 4.99 14.11 33.60
C GLY A 236 5.10 12.66 33.14
N TYR A 237 5.90 12.39 32.10
CA TYR A 237 6.16 11.03 31.61
C TYR A 237 6.88 10.17 32.66
N TYR A 238 7.91 10.71 33.33
CA TYR A 238 8.63 9.98 34.37
C TYR A 238 7.77 9.75 35.63
N ALA A 239 6.94 10.74 36.02
CA ALA A 239 6.00 10.58 37.13
C ALA A 239 4.92 9.52 36.84
N MET A 240 4.37 9.50 35.62
CA MET A 240 3.41 8.48 35.16
C MET A 240 4.04 7.09 35.12
N ARG A 241 5.32 6.97 34.72
CA ARG A 241 6.01 5.69 34.69
C ARG A 241 6.34 5.17 36.09
N ALA A 242 6.67 6.05 37.03
CA ALA A 242 6.83 5.72 38.45
C ALA A 242 5.49 5.28 39.08
N TYR A 243 4.38 5.93 38.73
CA TYR A 243 3.04 5.55 39.19
C TYR A 243 2.54 4.23 38.59
N ALA A 244 2.86 3.95 37.32
CA ALA A 244 2.48 2.72 36.63
C ALA A 244 3.37 1.52 37.02
N GLY A 245 4.62 1.77 37.43
CA GLY A 245 5.55 0.74 37.89
C GLY A 245 5.13 0.07 39.20
N ASN A 246 4.29 0.72 40.01
CA ASN A 246 3.92 0.22 41.34
C ASN A 246 2.61 -0.60 41.38
N ARG A 247 2.01 -0.93 40.22
CA ARG A 247 0.74 -1.71 40.15
C ARG A 247 0.72 -2.90 39.17
N ARG A 248 1.86 -3.40 38.70
CA ARG A 248 1.89 -4.63 37.87
C ARG A 248 2.87 -5.68 38.39
N GLY A 249 2.59 -6.17 39.59
CA GLY A 249 2.87 -7.57 39.94
C GLY A 249 1.61 -8.39 39.65
N GLY A 250 1.60 -9.15 38.55
CA GLY A 250 0.42 -9.94 38.17
C GLY A 250 0.56 -10.51 36.75
N SER A 251 1.16 -11.69 36.67
CA SER A 251 1.54 -12.37 35.44
C SER A 251 0.36 -12.63 34.49
N HIS A 252 0.49 -12.21 33.23
CA HIS A 252 -0.44 -12.55 32.14
C HIS A 252 -0.46 -14.06 31.81
N SER A 253 0.44 -14.86 32.40
CA SER A 253 0.52 -16.31 32.21
C SER A 253 -0.48 -17.12 33.04
N THR A 254 -0.87 -16.65 34.23
CA THR A 254 -1.76 -17.39 35.14
C THR A 254 -3.22 -17.32 34.69
N ALA A 255 -3.66 -16.19 34.12
CA ALA A 255 -5.00 -16.05 33.54
C ALA A 255 -5.24 -16.97 32.34
N ARG A 256 -4.20 -17.19 31.52
CA ARG A 256 -4.28 -18.13 30.37
C ARG A 256 -4.31 -19.59 30.82
N MET A 257 -3.58 -19.95 31.88
CA MET A 257 -3.65 -21.31 32.47
C MET A 257 -5.00 -21.58 33.14
N ALA A 258 -5.54 -20.61 33.88
CA ALA A 258 -6.86 -20.74 34.51
C ALA A 258 -7.99 -20.91 33.46
N ALA A 259 -7.90 -20.19 32.33
CA ALA A 259 -8.85 -20.32 31.23
C ALA A 259 -8.78 -21.71 30.55
N ARG A 260 -7.57 -22.26 30.37
CA ARG A 260 -7.38 -23.62 29.83
C ARG A 260 -7.93 -24.70 30.75
N MET A 261 -7.62 -24.64 32.06
CA MET A 261 -8.16 -25.62 33.02
C MET A 261 -9.69 -25.56 33.13
N ALA A 262 -10.29 -24.38 33.04
CA ALA A 262 -11.75 -24.24 33.05
C ALA A 262 -12.42 -24.77 31.75
N ALA A 263 -11.71 -24.78 30.62
CA ALA A 263 -12.21 -25.37 29.37
C ALA A 263 -12.14 -26.90 29.42
N GLU A 264 -11.02 -27.46 29.90
CA GLU A 264 -10.82 -28.91 30.03
C GLU A 264 -11.83 -29.53 31.03
N ALA A 265 -12.09 -28.87 32.15
CA ALA A 265 -13.09 -29.33 33.12
C ALA A 265 -14.52 -29.38 32.55
N ARG A 266 -14.87 -28.47 31.64
CA ARG A 266 -16.18 -28.49 30.96
C ARG A 266 -16.28 -29.62 29.94
N ALA A 267 -15.20 -29.88 29.20
CA ALA A 267 -15.14 -30.98 28.24
C ALA A 267 -15.24 -32.35 28.94
N GLN A 268 -14.57 -32.52 30.07
CA GLN A 268 -14.67 -33.77 30.86
C GLN A 268 -16.08 -34.00 31.40
N ARG A 269 -16.77 -32.96 31.87
CA ARG A 269 -18.17 -33.07 32.30
C ARG A 269 -19.10 -33.43 31.14
N ALA A 270 -18.93 -32.82 29.97
CA ALA A 270 -19.73 -33.14 28.79
C ALA A 270 -19.56 -34.62 28.37
N ASN A 271 -18.32 -35.14 28.40
CA ASN A 271 -18.05 -36.54 28.11
C ASN A 271 -18.59 -37.49 29.19
N ALA A 272 -18.56 -37.10 30.46
CA ALA A 272 -19.15 -37.88 31.55
C ALA A 272 -20.68 -37.98 31.41
N TYR A 273 -21.35 -36.89 31.02
CA TYR A 273 -22.78 -36.91 30.72
C TYR A 273 -23.10 -37.80 29.51
N ALA A 274 -22.34 -37.68 28.42
CA ALA A 274 -22.55 -38.50 27.22
C ALA A 274 -22.41 -40.01 27.49
N LYS A 275 -21.51 -40.39 28.41
CA LYS A 275 -21.29 -41.80 28.80
C LYS A 275 -22.33 -42.35 29.78
N ALA A 276 -23.06 -41.49 30.48
CA ALA A 276 -24.14 -41.88 31.40
C ALA A 276 -25.51 -42.00 30.70
N SER A 277 -25.62 -41.54 29.46
CA SER A 277 -26.83 -41.61 28.61
C SER A 277 -26.84 -42.78 27.62
N HIS A 278 -25.93 -43.75 27.79
CA HIS A 278 -25.91 -45.07 27.15
C HIS A 278 -25.92 -46.14 28.25
#